data_AF-A0A3G9GMD6-F1
#
_entry.id   AF-A0A3G9GMD6-F1
#
_cell.length_a   1.000
_cell.length_b   1.000
_cell.length_c   1.000
_cell.angle_alpha   90.00
_cell.angle_beta   90.00
_cell.angle_gamma   90.00
#
_symmetry.space_group_name_H-M   'P 1'
#
loop_
_entity.id
_entity.type
_entity.pdbx_description
1 polymer ?
#
loop_
_entity_poly.entity_id
_entity_poly.type
_entity_poly.pdbx_seq_one_letter_code
_entity_poly.pdbx_strand_id
1 'polypeptide(L)'
;MSAQDWAGLSAFRCEMQPDTPENSFGCAICTRLPGAANNKEVSPMNTLDFVDQASLRDDIPTFSPGDTVNVHVKVIEGSKERIQVFKGVVIRRQGGGIRETFTVRKESYGVGVERTFPVHSPNIDHIDVVTRGDVRRAKLYYLRELRGKKAKIKEKR
;
A
#
# COMPACT_ATOMS: atom_id res chain seq x y z
N MET A 1 -64.53 49.86 -15.15
CA MET A 1 -63.39 49.69 -16.07
C MET A 1 -62.30 50.64 -15.64
N SER A 2 -61.07 50.27 -15.28
CA SER A 2 -60.47 49.07 -14.70
C SER A 2 -59.15 49.60 -14.11
N ALA A 3 -58.92 49.40 -12.82
CA ALA A 3 -57.71 49.80 -12.12
C ALA A 3 -57.00 48.52 -11.66
N GLN A 4 -55.97 48.12 -12.41
CA GLN A 4 -55.11 46.94 -12.23
C GLN A 4 -53.86 47.22 -13.10
N ASP A 5 -52.60 46.95 -12.76
CA ASP A 5 -52.02 46.28 -11.60
C ASP A 5 -50.47 46.37 -11.69
N TRP A 6 -49.82 46.51 -10.52
CA TRP A 6 -48.55 45.90 -10.11
C TRP A 6 -47.22 46.63 -10.36
N ALA A 7 -46.90 47.44 -9.34
CA ALA A 7 -45.55 47.77 -8.91
C ALA A 7 -44.93 46.66 -8.04
N GLY A 8 -43.60 46.55 -8.07
CA GLY A 8 -42.79 46.26 -6.89
C GLY A 8 -42.18 44.86 -6.78
N LEU A 9 -40.85 44.80 -6.63
CA LEU A 9 -40.21 44.40 -5.37
C LEU A 9 -38.67 44.43 -5.50
N SER A 10 -38.08 45.60 -5.22
CA SER A 10 -36.71 45.71 -4.74
C SER A 10 -36.64 46.86 -3.75
N ALA A 11 -36.90 46.59 -2.47
CA ALA A 11 -36.46 47.46 -1.38
C ALA A 11 -36.79 46.83 -0.03
N PHE A 12 -35.74 46.74 0.79
CA PHE A 12 -35.74 47.10 2.19
C PHE A 12 -36.94 46.66 3.03
N ARG A 13 -36.70 45.63 3.84
CA ARG A 13 -37.35 45.53 5.14
C ARG A 13 -36.29 45.53 6.22
N CYS A 14 -36.17 46.69 6.85
CA CYS A 14 -35.58 46.85 8.18
C CYS A 14 -36.66 46.55 9.23
N GLU A 15 -36.21 46.41 10.48
CA GLU A 15 -36.96 46.27 11.74
C GLU A 15 -37.41 44.87 12.17
N MET A 16 -36.56 44.27 13.02
CA MET A 16 -36.98 43.86 14.36
C MET A 16 -35.76 43.80 15.29
N GLN A 17 -35.70 44.72 16.25
CA GLN A 17 -35.06 44.51 17.56
C GLN A 17 -36.01 45.08 18.62
N PRO A 18 -36.16 44.38 19.75
CA PRO A 18 -35.55 44.88 20.98
C PRO A 18 -34.89 43.80 21.87
N ASP A 19 -33.67 44.12 22.31
CA ASP A 19 -33.11 44.12 23.69
C ASP A 19 -33.46 42.96 24.65
N THR A 20 -32.55 41.99 24.86
CA THR A 20 -31.63 41.74 26.02
C THR A 20 -32.31 41.35 27.36
N PRO A 21 -31.71 40.58 28.32
CA PRO A 21 -30.27 40.51 28.59
C PRO A 21 -29.69 39.18 29.17
N GLU A 22 -28.37 39.21 29.39
CA GLU A 22 -27.55 38.42 30.35
C GLU A 22 -27.34 36.91 30.12
N ASN A 23 -26.16 36.54 29.61
CA ASN A 23 -25.16 35.99 30.53
C ASN A 23 -23.74 36.10 29.95
N SER A 24 -23.04 37.10 30.47
CA SER A 24 -21.62 37.33 30.34
C SER A 24 -20.83 36.30 31.16
N PHE A 25 -20.20 35.33 30.50
CA PHE A 25 -18.91 34.80 30.97
C PHE A 25 -18.02 34.57 29.76
N GLY A 26 -17.21 35.57 29.46
CA GLY A 26 -16.03 35.38 28.64
C GLY A 26 -15.04 34.48 29.38
N CYS A 27 -14.42 33.56 28.64
CA CYS A 27 -13.02 33.26 28.86
C CYS A 27 -12.39 32.97 27.50
N ALA A 28 -11.82 34.02 26.92
CA ALA A 28 -10.86 33.92 25.85
C ALA A 28 -9.57 33.31 26.43
N ILE A 29 -9.45 31.99 26.37
CA ILE A 29 -8.15 31.32 26.39
C ILE A 29 -8.10 30.34 25.22
N CYS A 30 -7.58 30.85 24.12
CA CYS A 30 -6.84 30.06 23.17
C CYS A 30 -5.69 29.36 23.90
N THR A 31 -5.83 28.06 24.15
CA THR A 31 -4.72 27.13 23.99
C THR A 31 -5.23 25.91 23.24
N ARG A 32 -5.08 26.01 21.92
CA ARG A 32 -4.77 24.92 21.00
C ARG A 32 -4.15 23.74 21.77
N LEU A 33 -4.91 22.67 22.00
CA LEU A 33 -4.35 21.40 22.47
C LEU A 33 -3.47 20.85 21.34
N PRO A 34 -2.14 20.79 21.49
CA PRO A 34 -1.32 20.00 20.60
C PRO A 34 -1.27 18.58 21.15
N GLY A 35 -1.57 17.60 20.31
CA GLY A 35 -1.29 16.21 20.64
C GLY A 35 -2.52 15.33 20.64
N ALA A 36 -3.02 15.05 19.44
CA ALA A 36 -3.34 13.67 19.13
C ALA A 36 -2.02 12.89 19.27
N ALA A 37 -1.72 12.47 20.50
CA ALA A 37 -0.67 11.51 20.75
C ALA A 37 -1.05 10.28 19.92
N ASN A 38 -0.26 10.04 18.88
CA ASN A 38 -0.27 8.78 18.16
C ASN A 38 -0.02 7.68 19.21
N ASN A 39 -1.10 7.06 19.67
CA ASN A 39 -1.04 5.71 20.21
C ASN A 39 -0.66 4.81 19.03
N LYS A 40 0.62 4.82 18.67
CA LYS A 40 1.23 3.66 18.05
C LYS A 40 1.10 2.58 19.12
N GLU A 41 0.05 1.77 19.01
CA GLU A 41 0.02 0.46 19.62
C GLU A 41 1.36 -0.18 19.31
N VAL A 42 2.22 -0.24 20.33
CA VAL A 42 3.45 -1.00 20.27
C VAL A 42 2.97 -2.45 20.21
N SER A 43 2.94 -2.99 18.99
CA SER A 43 2.67 -4.41 18.77
C SER A 43 3.52 -5.20 19.76
N PRO A 44 2.94 -6.12 20.55
CA PRO A 44 3.71 -6.90 21.50
C PRO A 44 4.81 -7.63 20.73
N MET A 45 6.05 -7.55 21.21
CA MET A 45 7.16 -8.33 20.64
C MET A 45 6.68 -9.77 20.51
N ASN A 46 6.79 -10.35 19.31
CA ASN A 46 6.47 -11.76 19.18
C ASN A 46 7.49 -12.50 20.04
N THR A 47 7.03 -13.49 20.81
CA THR A 47 7.88 -14.26 21.73
C THR A 47 9.13 -14.84 21.05
N LEU A 48 9.12 -14.96 19.72
CA LEU A 48 10.18 -15.57 18.91
C LEU A 48 11.14 -14.56 18.26
N ASP A 49 10.98 -13.26 18.48
CA ASP A 49 11.78 -12.22 17.84
C ASP A 49 13.30 -12.38 18.09
N PHE A 50 13.67 -12.93 19.25
CA PHE A 50 15.08 -13.19 19.61
C PHE A 50 15.75 -14.26 18.73
N VAL A 51 14.98 -15.23 18.23
CA VAL A 51 15.49 -16.27 17.31
C VAL A 51 15.51 -15.75 15.89
N ASP A 52 14.46 -15.01 15.52
CA ASP A 52 14.29 -14.50 14.16
C ASP A 52 15.39 -13.51 13.79
N GLN A 53 15.88 -12.69 14.73
CA GLN A 53 16.93 -11.70 14.51
C GLN A 53 18.23 -12.28 13.93
N ALA A 54 18.59 -13.52 14.29
CA ALA A 54 19.81 -14.16 13.77
C ALA A 54 19.71 -14.55 12.28
N SER A 55 18.50 -14.63 11.74
CA SER A 55 18.24 -15.08 10.37
C SER A 55 17.63 -13.98 9.48
N LEU A 56 17.40 -12.79 10.03
CA LEU A 56 16.99 -11.63 9.25
C LEU A 56 18.18 -11.14 8.41
N ARG A 57 17.90 -10.86 7.13
CA ARG A 57 18.85 -10.28 6.19
C ARG A 57 18.38 -8.90 5.79
N ASP A 58 19.30 -7.94 5.83
CA ASP A 58 19.03 -6.53 5.52
C ASP A 58 19.31 -6.16 4.04
N ASP A 59 19.89 -7.08 3.27
CA ASP A 59 20.30 -6.87 1.86
C ASP A 59 19.12 -6.78 0.88
N ILE A 60 17.88 -6.75 1.37
CA ILE A 60 16.69 -7.00 0.57
C ILE A 60 16.04 -5.67 0.19
N PRO A 61 15.91 -5.36 -1.12
CA PRO A 61 15.25 -4.13 -1.53
C PRO A 61 13.77 -4.16 -1.15
N THR A 62 13.23 -2.99 -0.85
CA THR A 62 11.79 -2.85 -0.62
C THR A 62 11.05 -2.94 -1.95
N PHE A 63 10.25 -4.00 -2.12
CA PHE A 63 9.35 -4.20 -3.26
C PHE A 63 7.92 -4.53 -2.80
N SER A 64 6.96 -4.21 -3.66
CA SER A 64 5.53 -4.39 -3.45
C SER A 64 4.92 -5.37 -4.44
N PRO A 65 3.74 -5.94 -4.15
CA PRO A 65 2.95 -6.67 -5.15
C PRO A 65 2.70 -5.78 -6.37
N GLY A 66 2.81 -6.34 -7.57
CA GLY A 66 2.70 -5.61 -8.84
C GLY A 66 4.04 -5.24 -9.47
N ASP A 67 5.12 -5.26 -8.69
CA ASP A 67 6.46 -4.99 -9.20
C ASP A 67 6.99 -6.16 -10.03
N THR A 68 7.80 -5.83 -11.03
CA THR A 68 8.56 -6.82 -11.80
C THR A 68 9.94 -6.98 -11.19
N VAL A 69 10.26 -8.20 -10.78
CA VAL A 69 11.50 -8.54 -10.08
C VAL A 69 12.27 -9.63 -10.83
N ASN A 70 13.60 -9.54 -10.77
CA ASN A 70 14.50 -10.62 -11.11
C ASN A 70 14.99 -11.25 -9.81
N VAL A 71 14.68 -12.52 -9.60
CA VAL A 71 15.16 -13.28 -8.44
C VAL A 71 16.32 -14.17 -8.87
N HIS A 72 17.50 -13.96 -8.31
CA HIS A 72 18.67 -14.80 -8.54
C HIS A 72 18.67 -15.96 -7.56
N VAL A 73 18.35 -17.16 -8.04
CA VAL A 73 18.25 -18.36 -7.22
C VAL A 73 19.48 -19.23 -7.45
N LYS A 74 20.15 -19.59 -6.35
CA LYS A 74 21.23 -20.59 -6.38
C LYS A 74 20.62 -21.97 -6.53
N VAL A 75 21.00 -22.67 -7.59
CA VAL A 75 20.57 -24.05 -7.85
C VAL A 75 21.82 -24.91 -7.89
N ILE A 76 21.88 -25.89 -6.98
CA ILE A 76 22.98 -26.84 -6.86
C ILE A 76 22.53 -28.13 -7.57
N GLU A 77 23.21 -28.49 -8.65
CA GLU A 77 23.01 -29.78 -9.33
C GLU A 77 24.26 -30.64 -9.13
N GLY A 78 24.20 -31.53 -8.14
CA GLY A 78 25.33 -32.35 -7.73
C GLY A 78 26.50 -31.50 -7.25
N SER A 79 27.60 -31.50 -8.00
CA SER A 79 28.82 -30.75 -7.67
C SER A 79 28.89 -29.36 -8.30
N LYS A 80 27.92 -28.96 -9.14
CA LYS A 80 27.96 -27.68 -9.87
C LYS A 80 26.90 -26.73 -9.34
N GLU A 81 27.35 -25.54 -8.94
CA GLU A 81 26.47 -24.45 -8.57
C GLU A 81 26.22 -23.54 -9.78
N ARG A 82 24.97 -23.15 -9.98
CA ARG A 82 24.60 -22.13 -10.97
C ARG A 82 23.58 -21.16 -10.40
N ILE A 83 23.58 -19.95 -10.93
CA ILE A 83 22.59 -18.95 -10.61
C ILE A 83 21.51 -18.98 -11.70
N GLN A 84 20.29 -19.36 -11.33
CA GLN A 84 19.13 -19.30 -12.20
C GLN A 84 18.36 -18.00 -11.93
N VAL A 85 18.17 -17.20 -12.98
CA VAL A 85 17.40 -15.96 -12.90
C VAL A 85 15.93 -16.24 -13.16
N PHE A 86 15.08 -15.92 -12.18
CA PHE A 86 13.62 -15.97 -12.31
C PHE A 86 13.05 -14.55 -12.40
N LYS A 87 12.79 -14.11 -13.63
CA LYS A 87 12.17 -12.82 -13.92
C LYS A 87 10.65 -12.94 -13.98
N GLY A 88 9.93 -12.17 -13.18
CA GLY A 88 8.47 -12.15 -13.22
C GLY A 88 7.84 -11.07 -12.36
N VAL A 89 6.51 -11.11 -12.28
CA VAL A 89 5.73 -10.15 -11.50
C VAL A 89 5.44 -10.72 -10.12
N VAL A 90 5.61 -9.90 -9.07
CA VAL A 90 5.22 -10.26 -7.72
C VAL A 90 3.70 -10.21 -7.60
N ILE A 91 3.05 -11.35 -7.32
CA ILE A 91 1.59 -11.42 -7.19
C ILE A 91 1.10 -11.22 -5.76
N ARG A 92 1.93 -11.59 -4.78
CA ARG A 92 1.64 -11.45 -3.35
C ARG A 92 2.93 -11.45 -2.55
N ARG A 93 2.85 -10.81 -1.39
CA ARG A 93 3.81 -10.89 -0.29
C ARG A 93 2.99 -11.15 0.98
N GLN A 94 3.45 -12.07 1.83
CA GLN A 94 2.70 -12.54 2.98
C GLN A 94 3.63 -12.97 4.11
N GLY A 95 3.15 -12.90 5.34
CA GLY A 95 3.92 -13.23 6.54
C GLY A 95 4.59 -11.99 7.14
N GLY A 96 5.40 -12.23 8.14
CA GLY A 96 6.20 -11.22 8.84
C GLY A 96 7.46 -11.87 9.40
N GLY A 97 8.46 -11.05 9.67
CA GLY A 97 9.78 -11.52 10.14
C GLY A 97 10.41 -12.52 9.18
N ILE A 98 11.02 -13.57 9.72
CA ILE A 98 11.72 -14.60 8.95
C ILE A 98 10.81 -15.42 8.02
N ARG A 99 9.52 -15.55 8.37
CA ARG A 99 8.54 -16.36 7.63
C ARG A 99 7.90 -15.61 6.47
N GLU A 100 8.37 -14.39 6.21
CA GLU A 100 7.88 -13.62 5.10
C GLU A 100 8.20 -14.31 3.77
N THR A 101 7.18 -14.46 2.94
CA THR A 101 7.26 -15.10 1.62
C THR A 101 6.64 -14.22 0.58
N PHE A 102 7.15 -14.32 -0.65
CA PHE A 102 6.58 -13.66 -1.81
C PHE A 102 6.45 -14.65 -2.95
N THR A 103 5.43 -14.44 -3.79
CA THR A 103 5.19 -15.29 -4.96
C THR A 103 5.41 -14.48 -6.22
N VAL A 104 6.26 -15.01 -7.10
CA VAL A 104 6.55 -14.44 -8.41
C VAL A 104 5.88 -15.29 -9.48
N ARG A 105 5.21 -14.64 -10.42
CA ARG A 105 4.55 -15.27 -11.57
C ARG A 105 5.28 -14.88 -12.85
N LYS A 106 5.63 -15.87 -13.65
CA LYS A 106 6.22 -15.72 -14.99
C LYS A 106 5.46 -16.60 -15.97
N GLU A 107 5.15 -16.07 -17.14
CA GLU A 107 4.69 -16.90 -18.26
C GLU A 107 5.93 -17.37 -19.04
N SER A 108 6.18 -18.68 -19.08
CA SER A 108 7.31 -19.28 -19.80
C SER A 108 6.76 -20.25 -20.83
N TYR A 109 7.10 -20.06 -22.10
CA TYR A 109 6.70 -20.94 -23.20
C TYR A 109 5.19 -21.24 -23.24
N GLY A 110 4.35 -20.24 -22.97
CA GLY A 110 2.88 -20.37 -22.95
C GLY A 110 2.29 -20.99 -21.68
N VAL A 111 3.13 -21.41 -20.71
CA VAL A 111 2.69 -21.94 -19.42
C VAL A 111 2.96 -20.93 -18.31
N GLY A 112 1.96 -20.65 -17.48
CA GLY A 112 2.10 -19.79 -16.31
C GLY A 112 2.80 -20.52 -15.17
N VAL A 113 4.02 -20.12 -14.85
CA VAL A 113 4.81 -20.66 -13.74
C VAL A 113 4.74 -19.70 -12.55
N GLU A 114 4.36 -20.22 -11.39
CA GLU A 114 4.41 -19.50 -10.12
C GLU A 114 5.48 -20.14 -9.24
N ARG A 115 6.36 -19.32 -8.66
CA ARG A 115 7.33 -19.74 -7.65
C ARG A 115 7.17 -18.89 -6.41
N THR A 116 7.13 -19.54 -5.25
CA THR A 116 7.08 -18.86 -3.95
C THR A 116 8.43 -19.00 -3.28
N PHE A 117 8.96 -17.89 -2.79
CA PHE A 117 10.26 -17.83 -2.14
C PHE A 117 10.10 -17.19 -0.75
N PRO A 118 10.83 -17.70 0.27
CA PRO A 118 11.05 -16.95 1.50
C PRO A 118 11.95 -15.76 1.23
N VAL A 119 11.63 -14.61 1.80
CA VAL A 119 12.36 -13.35 1.63
C VAL A 119 13.80 -13.50 2.11
N HIS A 120 14.00 -14.09 3.30
CA HIS A 120 15.31 -14.25 3.93
C HIS A 120 15.99 -15.59 3.61
N SER A 121 15.64 -16.26 2.52
CA SER A 121 16.24 -17.56 2.18
C SER A 121 17.71 -17.41 1.75
N PRO A 122 18.63 -18.28 2.22
CA PRO A 122 20.03 -18.29 1.75
C PRO A 122 20.18 -18.75 0.30
N ASN A 123 19.15 -19.40 -0.25
CA ASN A 123 19.13 -19.84 -1.64
C ASN A 123 18.95 -18.67 -2.62
N ILE A 124 18.56 -17.50 -2.12
CA ILE A 124 18.49 -16.27 -2.90
C ILE A 124 19.83 -15.56 -2.76
N ASP A 125 20.46 -15.30 -3.90
CA ASP A 125 21.67 -14.50 -3.94
C ASP A 125 21.36 -13.01 -3.79
N HIS A 126 20.57 -12.49 -4.73
CA HIS A 126 20.08 -11.11 -4.73
C HIS A 126 18.75 -10.99 -5.47
N ILE A 127 18.04 -9.89 -5.21
CA ILE A 127 16.75 -9.56 -5.85
C ILE A 127 16.90 -8.19 -6.51
N ASP A 128 16.66 -8.12 -7.82
CA ASP A 128 16.65 -6.84 -8.53
C ASP A 128 15.22 -6.43 -8.86
N VAL A 129 14.87 -5.19 -8.50
CA VAL A 129 13.59 -4.60 -8.89
C VAL A 129 13.78 -3.91 -10.24
N VAL A 130 13.16 -4.46 -11.29
CA VAL A 130 13.30 -3.94 -12.66
C VAL A 130 12.35 -2.78 -12.89
N THR A 131 11.09 -2.96 -12.50
CA THR A 131 10.02 -1.99 -12.78
C THR A 131 9.02 -2.00 -11.63
N ARG A 132 8.61 -0.80 -11.19
CA ARG A 132 7.59 -0.65 -10.17
C ARG A 132 6.20 -0.58 -10.79
N GLY A 133 5.32 -1.47 -10.35
CA GLY A 133 3.94 -1.53 -10.83
C GLY A 133 3.01 -0.66 -9.98
N ASP A 134 2.11 0.05 -10.62
CA ASP A 134 0.98 0.69 -9.95
C ASP A 134 -0.21 -0.28 -9.91
N VAL A 135 -0.48 -0.82 -8.72
CA VAL A 135 -1.61 -1.72 -8.47
C VAL A 135 -2.35 -1.29 -7.21
N ARG A 136 -3.68 -1.40 -7.27
CA ARG A 136 -4.56 -1.03 -6.14
C ARG A 136 -4.80 -2.19 -5.16
N ARG A 137 -4.52 -3.43 -5.58
CA ARG A 137 -4.79 -4.65 -4.78
C ARG A 137 -3.49 -5.21 -4.21
N ALA A 138 -3.53 -5.65 -2.96
CA ALA A 138 -2.38 -6.29 -2.30
C ALA A 138 -2.08 -7.71 -2.83
N LYS A 139 -3.08 -8.40 -3.38
CA LYS A 139 -2.94 -9.76 -3.94
C LYS A 139 -3.52 -9.80 -5.36
N LEU A 140 -2.69 -10.16 -6.34
CA LEU A 140 -3.00 -10.07 -7.77
C LEU A 140 -3.40 -11.42 -8.37
N TYR A 141 -4.33 -12.13 -7.74
CA TYR A 141 -4.74 -13.47 -8.20
C TYR A 141 -5.44 -13.45 -9.57
N TYR A 142 -6.04 -12.33 -9.95
CA TYR A 142 -6.69 -12.17 -11.26
C TYR A 142 -5.71 -12.34 -12.44
N LEU A 143 -4.39 -12.19 -12.22
CA LEU A 143 -3.38 -12.43 -13.24
C LEU A 143 -3.26 -13.91 -13.65
N ARG A 144 -3.94 -14.82 -12.96
CA ARG A 144 -4.00 -16.25 -13.32
C ARG A 144 -4.89 -16.51 -14.52
N GLU A 145 -5.98 -15.76 -14.65
CA GLU A 145 -6.96 -15.88 -15.71
C GLU A 145 -6.56 -15.07 -16.96
N LEU A 146 -5.83 -13.97 -16.74
CA LEU A 146 -5.41 -13.07 -17.81
C LEU A 146 -4.13 -13.57 -18.50
N ARG A 147 -4.04 -13.36 -19.82
CA ARG A 147 -2.88 -13.70 -20.66
C ARG A 147 -2.55 -12.56 -21.63
N GLY A 148 -1.29 -12.51 -22.05
CA GLY A 148 -0.80 -11.53 -23.03
C GLY A 148 -1.03 -10.08 -22.60
N LYS A 149 -1.59 -9.26 -23.51
CA LYS A 149 -1.78 -7.81 -23.31
C LYS A 149 -2.67 -7.47 -22.11
N LYS A 150 -3.61 -8.35 -21.74
CA LYS A 150 -4.52 -8.15 -20.61
C LYS A 150 -3.84 -8.28 -19.25
N ALA A 151 -2.71 -9.00 -19.18
CA ALA A 151 -1.95 -9.19 -17.95
C ALA A 151 -0.91 -8.06 -17.71
N LYS A 152 -0.82 -7.07 -18.61
CA LYS A 152 0.13 -5.97 -18.49
C LYS A 152 -0.28 -5.04 -17.33
N ILE A 153 0.65 -4.84 -16.39
CA ILE A 153 0.50 -3.91 -15.27
C ILE A 153 0.95 -2.51 -15.70
N LYS A 154 0.30 -1.47 -15.17
CA LYS A 154 0.69 -0.08 -15.39
C LYS A 154 1.95 0.23 -14.58
N GLU A 155 2.89 0.93 -15.17
CA GLU A 155 4.11 1.37 -14.47
C GLU A 155 3.83 2.63 -13.66
N LYS A 156 4.42 2.71 -12.47
CA LYS A 156 4.35 3.91 -11.63
C LYS A 156 5.44 4.89 -12.08
N ARG A 157 5.04 5.96 -12.78
CA ARG A 157 5.91 7.06 -13.22
C ARG A 157 5.80 8.25 -12.29
#